data_AF-A0A0S7XSA1-F1
#
_entry.id   AF-A0A0S7XSA1-F1
#
_cell.length_a   1.000
_cell.length_b   1.000
_cell.length_c   1.000
_cell.angle_alpha   90.00
_cell.angle_beta   90.00
_cell.angle_gamma   90.00
#
_symmetry.space_group_name_H-M   'P 1'
#
loop_
_entity.id
_entity.type
_entity.pdbx_description
1 polymer ?
#
loop_
_entity_poly.entity_id
_entity_poly.type
_entity_poly.pdbx_seq_one_letter_code
_entity_poly.pdbx_strand_id
1 'polypeptide(L)'
;MIREANLSKFEAKYWKRLGEDVVQCQLCPNLCVLPNLARGRCGVRINIEGKLYSLVYGKPVAVHVDPIEKKPLSHFLPGTPVFSIATAGCNLGCIFCQNWQISQANPEEADHYSLSPEQIIALAKKYKCPSIAYTYTEPTIFYEYMLDTAKLAKKAGIRNVMHSCGYINPEPLKELLKYMDAANVDLKGFSEEYYQEMCFGRLEPVLTTLKTVKEEGVWLE
;
A
#
# COMPACT_ATOMS: atom_id res chain seq x y z
N MET A 1 18.59 -17.86 0.01
CA MET A 1 17.54 -18.30 -0.93
C MET A 1 16.64 -17.13 -1.33
N ILE A 2 17.13 -16.18 -2.13
CA ILE A 2 16.32 -15.07 -2.71
C ILE A 2 16.21 -15.20 -4.25
N ARG A 3 16.98 -16.13 -4.86
CA ARG A 3 17.16 -16.21 -6.32
C ARG A 3 16.03 -16.93 -7.08
N GLU A 4 15.12 -17.65 -6.42
CA GLU A 4 14.08 -18.43 -7.12
C GLU A 4 12.73 -17.71 -7.24
N ALA A 5 12.42 -16.74 -6.36
CA ALA A 5 11.09 -16.13 -6.28
C ALA A 5 10.86 -14.91 -7.19
N ASN A 6 11.74 -14.60 -8.16
CA ASN A 6 11.59 -13.48 -9.11
C ASN A 6 11.06 -12.15 -8.50
N LEU A 7 11.52 -11.80 -7.29
CA LEU A 7 11.09 -10.60 -6.56
C LEU A 7 11.70 -9.33 -7.16
N SER A 8 11.06 -8.18 -6.91
CA SER A 8 11.63 -6.89 -7.34
C SER A 8 12.83 -6.49 -6.48
N LYS A 9 13.66 -5.60 -7.00
CA LYS A 9 14.64 -4.82 -6.23
C LYS A 9 14.52 -3.36 -6.62
N PHE A 10 13.42 -2.74 -6.22
CA PHE A 10 13.15 -1.34 -6.50
C PHE A 10 13.61 -0.51 -5.30
N GLU A 11 14.43 0.51 -5.51
CA GLU A 11 14.92 1.35 -4.41
C GLU A 11 13.73 2.05 -3.72
N ALA A 12 13.58 1.81 -2.42
CA ALA A 12 12.45 2.31 -1.66
C ALA A 12 12.64 3.80 -1.34
N LYS A 13 11.52 4.52 -1.19
CA LYS A 13 11.45 5.88 -0.68
C LYS A 13 11.23 5.89 0.84
N TYR A 14 11.42 7.06 1.45
CA TYR A 14 11.21 7.33 2.87
C TYR A 14 12.00 6.40 3.77
N TRP A 15 13.31 6.57 3.74
CA TRP A 15 14.22 5.95 4.68
C TRP A 15 15.43 6.86 4.87
N LYS A 16 16.13 6.65 5.98
CA LYS A 16 17.41 7.31 6.24
C LYS A 16 18.46 6.29 6.64
N ARG A 17 19.70 6.59 6.33
CA ARG A 17 20.86 5.81 6.78
C ARG A 17 21.15 6.17 8.24
N LEU A 18 21.36 5.18 9.10
CA LEU A 18 21.74 5.34 10.51
C LEU A 18 23.20 4.95 10.80
N GLY A 19 23.82 4.18 9.91
CA GLY A 19 25.22 3.75 9.97
C GLY A 19 25.66 3.22 8.61
N GLU A 20 26.82 2.57 8.51
CA GLU A 20 27.30 2.04 7.22
C GLU A 20 26.28 1.09 6.57
N ASP A 21 25.78 0.13 7.34
CA ASP A 21 24.90 -0.94 6.86
C ASP A 21 23.53 -1.00 7.55
N VAL A 22 23.14 0.07 8.25
CA VAL A 22 21.87 0.16 8.98
C VAL A 22 21.02 1.29 8.42
N VAL A 23 19.78 0.97 8.09
CA VAL A 23 18.79 1.95 7.59
C VAL A 23 17.56 1.99 8.50
N GLN A 24 16.87 3.11 8.54
CA GLN A 24 15.57 3.25 9.19
C GLN A 24 14.52 3.57 8.14
N CYS A 25 13.51 2.70 8.02
CA CYS A 25 12.33 2.96 7.20
C CYS A 25 11.45 4.01 7.88
N GLN A 26 11.06 5.04 7.14
CA GLN A 26 10.22 6.16 7.59
C GLN A 26 8.88 6.21 6.86
N LEU A 27 8.51 5.16 6.13
CA LEU A 27 7.24 5.10 5.40
C LEU A 27 6.02 5.07 6.32
N CYS A 28 6.07 4.25 7.37
CA CYS A 28 4.93 4.02 8.27
C CYS A 28 5.34 4.16 9.74
N PRO A 29 4.36 4.27 10.66
CA PRO A 29 4.63 4.50 12.08
C PRO A 29 5.38 3.36 12.80
N ASN A 30 5.63 2.22 12.15
CA ASN A 30 6.48 1.16 12.70
C ASN A 30 7.97 1.57 12.77
N LEU A 31 8.41 2.54 11.96
CA LEU A 31 9.76 3.12 12.00
C LEU A 31 10.93 2.10 12.07
N CYS A 32 10.78 0.96 11.37
CA CYS A 32 11.68 -0.19 11.48
C CYS A 32 13.15 0.21 11.23
N VAL A 33 14.03 -0.17 12.16
CA VAL A 33 15.49 -0.08 12.02
C VAL A 33 16.01 -1.43 11.52
N LEU A 34 16.68 -1.43 10.38
CA LEU A 34 17.01 -2.61 9.60
C LEU A 34 18.52 -2.70 9.39
N PRO A 35 19.22 -3.63 10.06
CA PRO A 35 20.56 -4.05 9.67
C PRO A 35 20.57 -4.65 8.25
N ASN A 36 21.76 -4.87 7.68
CA ASN A 36 21.88 -5.48 6.35
C ASN A 36 21.12 -6.82 6.28
N LEU A 37 20.42 -7.05 5.18
CA LEU A 37 19.55 -8.20 4.90
C LEU A 37 18.31 -8.34 5.81
N ALA A 38 18.10 -7.44 6.78
CA ALA A 38 16.90 -7.43 7.60
C ALA A 38 15.70 -6.86 6.83
N ARG A 39 14.50 -7.35 7.17
CA ARG A 39 13.22 -6.88 6.60
C ARG A 39 12.40 -6.10 7.61
N GLY A 40 11.65 -5.13 7.10
CA GLY A 40 10.63 -4.43 7.86
C GLY A 40 9.48 -5.35 8.27
N ARG A 41 8.69 -4.89 9.23
CA ARG A 41 7.52 -5.62 9.75
C ARG A 41 6.54 -6.09 8.67
N CYS A 42 6.44 -5.34 7.57
CA CYS A 42 5.59 -5.70 6.43
C CYS A 42 6.10 -6.86 5.57
N GLY A 43 7.30 -7.38 5.81
CA GLY A 43 7.88 -8.46 5.03
C GLY A 43 8.42 -8.07 3.64
N VAL A 44 8.08 -6.88 3.14
CA VAL A 44 8.39 -6.49 1.73
C VAL A 44 9.52 -5.49 1.55
N ARG A 45 9.95 -4.82 2.62
CA ARG A 45 11.04 -3.84 2.57
C ARG A 45 12.30 -4.41 3.20
N ILE A 46 13.38 -4.50 2.43
CA ILE A 46 14.64 -5.14 2.83
C ILE A 46 15.81 -4.16 2.71
N ASN A 47 16.70 -4.16 3.69
CA ASN A 47 17.98 -3.46 3.57
C ASN A 47 18.99 -4.36 2.83
N ILE A 48 19.64 -3.84 1.80
CA ILE A 48 20.74 -4.50 1.10
C ILE A 48 21.87 -3.47 0.99
N GLU A 49 22.98 -3.72 1.69
CA GLU A 49 24.22 -2.93 1.63
C GLU A 49 23.97 -1.43 1.93
N GLY A 50 23.19 -1.17 2.97
CA GLY A 50 22.87 0.18 3.44
C GLY A 50 21.87 0.95 2.57
N LYS A 51 21.13 0.26 1.69
CA LYS A 51 20.01 0.82 0.91
C LYS A 51 18.74 0.02 1.14
N LEU A 52 17.62 0.72 1.25
CA LEU A 52 16.32 0.07 1.42
C LEU A 52 15.68 -0.20 0.06
N TYR A 53 15.17 -1.42 -0.14
CA TYR A 53 14.49 -1.84 -1.36
C TYR A 53 13.10 -2.39 -1.05
N SER A 54 12.17 -2.18 -1.99
CA SER A 54 10.89 -2.88 -2.06
C SER A 54 11.02 -4.15 -2.90
N LEU A 55 10.48 -5.25 -2.38
CA LEU A 55 10.47 -6.57 -3.01
C LEU A 55 9.23 -6.84 -3.88
N VAL A 56 8.24 -5.95 -3.82
CA VAL A 56 6.91 -6.15 -4.42
C VAL A 56 6.55 -5.15 -5.52
N TYR A 57 7.50 -4.34 -5.99
CA TYR A 57 7.25 -3.39 -7.07
C TYR A 57 6.93 -4.11 -8.38
N GLY A 58 5.74 -3.86 -8.94
CA GLY A 58 5.27 -4.53 -10.15
C GLY A 58 4.98 -6.02 -9.97
N LYS A 59 4.80 -6.46 -8.72
CA LYS A 59 4.54 -7.86 -8.33
C LYS A 59 3.20 -8.01 -7.59
N PRO A 60 2.06 -7.63 -8.21
CA PRO A 60 0.77 -7.81 -7.55
C PRO A 60 0.45 -9.29 -7.40
N VAL A 61 -0.18 -9.64 -6.29
CA VAL A 61 -0.67 -10.99 -5.96
C VAL A 61 -2.18 -11.13 -6.21
N ALA A 62 -2.87 -9.99 -6.29
CA ALA A 62 -4.29 -9.92 -6.62
C ALA A 62 -4.53 -8.82 -7.65
N VAL A 63 -5.30 -9.15 -8.69
CA VAL A 63 -5.66 -8.26 -9.80
C VAL A 63 -7.10 -8.59 -10.20
N HIS A 64 -8.04 -7.69 -9.96
CA HIS A 64 -9.46 -7.92 -10.23
C HIS A 64 -10.16 -6.67 -10.76
N VAL A 65 -11.27 -6.87 -11.46
CA VAL A 65 -12.25 -5.82 -11.73
C VAL A 65 -13.40 -6.02 -10.76
N ASP A 66 -13.56 -5.07 -9.84
CA ASP A 66 -14.59 -5.09 -8.80
C ASP A 66 -15.58 -3.92 -9.01
N PRO A 67 -16.78 -3.94 -8.42
CA PRO A 67 -17.57 -2.73 -8.24
C PRO A 67 -16.90 -1.79 -7.22
N ILE A 68 -17.03 -0.47 -7.42
CA ILE A 68 -16.42 0.53 -6.52
C ILE A 68 -16.91 0.39 -5.06
N GLU A 69 -18.12 -0.10 -4.87
CA GLU A 69 -18.75 -0.33 -3.57
C GLU A 69 -18.02 -1.40 -2.75
N LYS A 70 -17.20 -2.26 -3.39
CA LYS A 70 -16.32 -3.20 -2.68
C LYS A 70 -15.11 -2.52 -2.03
N LYS A 71 -14.84 -1.24 -2.34
CA LYS A 71 -13.81 -0.37 -1.70
C LYS A 71 -14.44 0.55 -0.64
N PRO A 72 -15.48 0.05 0.03
CA PRO A 72 -16.55 0.79 0.73
C PRO A 72 -16.91 2.21 0.27
N LEU A 73 -16.71 2.55 -1.01
CA LEU A 73 -17.05 3.86 -1.57
C LEU A 73 -18.42 3.80 -2.24
N SER A 74 -19.43 4.35 -1.57
CA SER A 74 -20.83 4.33 -2.03
C SER A 74 -21.24 5.60 -2.77
N HIS A 75 -20.48 6.69 -2.59
CA HIS A 75 -20.80 7.99 -3.17
C HIS A 75 -19.74 8.47 -4.17
N PHE A 76 -18.58 7.81 -4.23
CA PHE A 76 -17.56 8.03 -5.26
C PHE A 76 -17.76 7.09 -6.46
N LEU A 77 -18.16 7.65 -7.61
CA LEU A 77 -18.38 6.91 -8.87
C LEU A 77 -19.32 5.68 -8.74
N PRO A 78 -20.52 5.83 -8.13
CA PRO A 78 -21.41 4.71 -7.85
C PRO A 78 -21.75 3.89 -9.10
N GLY A 79 -21.77 2.56 -8.94
CA GLY A 79 -22.08 1.58 -9.99
C GLY A 79 -20.98 1.36 -11.02
N THR A 80 -19.82 2.01 -10.88
CA THR A 80 -18.72 1.87 -11.84
C THR A 80 -17.75 0.75 -11.50
N PRO A 81 -17.11 0.12 -12.50
CA PRO A 81 -16.05 -0.86 -12.26
C PRO A 81 -14.74 -0.18 -11.84
N VAL A 82 -14.00 -0.79 -10.92
CA VAL A 82 -12.68 -0.35 -10.46
C VAL A 82 -11.64 -1.45 -10.66
N PHE A 83 -10.51 -1.09 -11.27
CA PHE A 83 -9.39 -2.01 -11.49
C PHE A 83 -8.56 -2.10 -10.20
N SER A 84 -8.65 -3.22 -9.50
CA SER A 84 -8.14 -3.40 -8.15
C SER A 84 -6.85 -4.20 -8.13
N ILE A 85 -5.84 -3.71 -7.42
CA ILE A 85 -4.55 -4.39 -7.25
C ILE A 85 -4.08 -4.41 -5.79
N ALA A 86 -3.33 -5.47 -5.45
CA ALA A 86 -2.63 -5.61 -4.18
C ALA A 86 -1.35 -6.43 -4.34
N THR A 87 -0.38 -6.22 -3.46
CA THR A 87 0.83 -7.06 -3.34
C THR A 87 0.80 -7.86 -2.04
N ALA A 88 1.73 -8.81 -1.90
CA ALA A 88 1.95 -9.50 -0.64
C ALA A 88 2.38 -8.50 0.47
N GLY A 89 2.06 -8.82 1.72
CA GLY A 89 2.48 -8.09 2.91
C GLY A 89 1.52 -7.00 3.39
N CYS A 90 1.67 -6.60 4.65
CA CYS A 90 0.87 -5.57 5.31
C CYS A 90 1.67 -5.00 6.49
N ASN A 91 1.49 -3.72 6.81
CA ASN A 91 2.21 -3.08 7.92
C ASN A 91 1.45 -3.16 9.27
N LEU A 92 0.31 -3.84 9.30
CA LEU A 92 -0.44 -4.27 10.48
C LEU A 92 -0.61 -5.81 10.49
N GLY A 93 -0.93 -6.38 11.65
CA GLY A 93 -1.07 -7.82 11.84
C GLY A 93 -2.46 -8.25 12.32
N CYS A 94 -3.53 -7.64 11.80
CA CYS A 94 -4.88 -7.81 12.35
C CYS A 94 -5.29 -9.29 12.50
N ILE A 95 -5.73 -9.69 13.71
CA ILE A 95 -6.12 -11.09 13.99
C ILE A 95 -7.38 -11.52 13.23
N PHE A 96 -8.18 -10.54 12.78
CA PHE A 96 -9.41 -10.73 12.03
C PHE A 96 -9.22 -10.50 10.51
N CYS A 97 -7.97 -10.49 10.01
CA CYS A 97 -7.70 -10.18 8.61
C CYS A 97 -8.30 -11.24 7.67
N GLN A 98 -9.24 -10.83 6.81
CA GLN A 98 -9.85 -11.72 5.81
C GLN A 98 -8.86 -12.15 4.72
N ASN A 99 -7.93 -11.25 4.36
CA ASN A 99 -6.92 -11.48 3.33
C ASN A 99 -5.57 -11.94 3.92
N TRP A 100 -5.58 -12.59 5.09
CA TRP A 100 -4.35 -12.95 5.82
C TRP A 100 -3.38 -13.80 4.99
N GLN A 101 -3.89 -14.64 4.09
CA GLN A 101 -3.09 -15.50 3.21
C GLN A 101 -2.16 -14.72 2.28
N ILE A 102 -2.49 -13.47 1.95
CA ILE A 102 -1.64 -12.59 1.13
C ILE A 102 -1.09 -11.40 1.92
N SER A 103 -1.81 -10.93 2.94
CA SER A 103 -1.38 -9.77 3.74
C SER A 103 -0.31 -10.12 4.78
N GLN A 104 -0.27 -11.37 5.24
CA GLN A 104 0.71 -11.86 6.22
C GLN A 104 1.75 -12.81 5.61
N ALA A 105 1.67 -13.07 4.29
CA ALA A 105 2.65 -13.87 3.58
C ALA A 105 3.92 -13.06 3.26
N ASN A 106 5.07 -13.73 3.25
CA ASN A 106 6.26 -13.16 2.65
C ASN A 106 6.12 -13.12 1.12
N PRO A 107 6.72 -12.13 0.43
CA PRO A 107 6.64 -12.04 -1.04
C PRO A 107 7.05 -13.30 -1.79
N GLU A 108 8.00 -14.06 -1.26
CA GLU A 108 8.48 -15.32 -1.85
C GLU A 108 7.50 -16.49 -1.72
N GLU A 109 6.53 -16.41 -0.81
CA GLU A 109 5.53 -17.45 -0.57
C GLU A 109 4.26 -17.23 -1.40
N ALA A 110 4.12 -16.05 -2.01
CA ALA A 110 2.92 -15.66 -2.74
C ALA A 110 3.15 -15.70 -4.26
N ASP A 111 2.22 -16.38 -4.96
CA ASP A 111 2.12 -16.29 -6.41
C ASP A 111 1.81 -14.85 -6.82
N HIS A 112 2.59 -14.34 -7.78
CA HIS A 112 2.48 -12.95 -8.21
C HIS A 112 2.58 -12.83 -9.74
N TYR A 113 1.90 -11.82 -10.26
CA TYR A 113 2.05 -11.40 -11.64
C TYR A 113 3.30 -10.54 -11.80
N SER A 114 3.71 -10.29 -13.05
CA SER A 114 4.67 -9.23 -13.37
C SER A 114 3.95 -8.16 -14.20
N LEU A 115 3.50 -7.11 -13.53
CA LEU A 115 2.73 -6.01 -14.12
C LEU A 115 3.40 -4.68 -13.76
N SER A 116 3.92 -3.99 -14.77
CA SER A 116 4.41 -2.62 -14.66
C SER A 116 3.25 -1.62 -14.48
N PRO A 117 3.51 -0.43 -13.92
CA PRO A 117 2.53 0.66 -13.88
C PRO A 117 1.85 0.94 -15.24
N GLU A 118 2.59 0.91 -16.35
CA GLU A 118 2.08 1.11 -17.70
C GLU A 118 1.10 0.02 -18.11
N GLN A 119 1.41 -1.24 -17.77
CA GLN A 119 0.51 -2.37 -18.01
C GLN A 119 -0.78 -2.25 -17.18
N ILE A 120 -0.71 -1.74 -15.94
CA ILE A 120 -1.91 -1.45 -15.15
C ILE A 120 -2.80 -0.45 -15.85
N ILE A 121 -2.24 0.65 -16.38
CA ILE A 121 -3.03 1.64 -17.13
C ILE A 121 -3.65 1.02 -18.39
N ALA A 122 -2.88 0.21 -19.14
CA ALA A 122 -3.38 -0.46 -20.33
C ALA A 122 -4.52 -1.44 -20.01
N LEU A 123 -4.39 -2.21 -18.93
CA LEU A 123 -5.43 -3.14 -18.49
C LEU A 123 -6.67 -2.41 -17.98
N ALA A 124 -6.53 -1.36 -17.16
CA ALA A 124 -7.66 -0.55 -16.71
C ALA A 124 -8.46 0.02 -17.90
N LYS A 125 -7.78 0.53 -18.93
CA LYS A 125 -8.42 0.96 -20.19
C LYS A 125 -9.09 -0.18 -20.93
N LYS A 126 -8.40 -1.32 -21.09
CA LYS A 126 -8.92 -2.52 -21.76
C LYS A 126 -10.22 -3.00 -21.12
N TYR A 127 -10.29 -3.00 -19.79
CA TYR A 127 -11.47 -3.40 -19.02
C TYR A 127 -12.48 -2.27 -18.78
N LYS A 128 -12.25 -1.08 -19.36
CA LYS A 128 -13.11 0.09 -19.27
C LYS A 128 -13.39 0.55 -17.82
N CYS A 129 -12.38 0.40 -16.94
CA CYS A 129 -12.47 0.89 -15.58
C CYS A 129 -12.17 2.39 -15.54
N PRO A 130 -13.10 3.26 -15.09
CA PRO A 130 -12.82 4.68 -14.89
C PRO A 130 -11.85 4.95 -13.72
N SER A 131 -11.61 3.97 -12.85
CA SER A 131 -10.75 4.09 -11.69
C SER A 131 -9.86 2.86 -11.44
N ILE A 132 -8.76 3.07 -10.71
CA ILE A 132 -7.86 2.04 -10.18
C ILE A 132 -7.90 2.11 -8.64
N ALA A 133 -8.04 0.95 -7.99
CA ALA A 133 -7.98 0.82 -6.54
C ALA A 133 -6.71 0.09 -6.08
N TYR A 134 -6.00 0.68 -5.13
CA TYR A 134 -4.91 0.05 -4.38
C TYR A 134 -5.49 -0.44 -3.04
N THR A 135 -5.56 -1.76 -2.83
CA THR A 135 -6.50 -2.36 -1.84
C THR A 135 -6.07 -3.77 -1.36
N TYR A 136 -7.01 -4.55 -0.81
CA TYR A 136 -6.98 -5.92 -0.26
C TYR A 136 -6.00 -6.18 0.88
N THR A 137 -4.72 -5.88 0.69
CA THR A 137 -3.69 -6.00 1.72
C THR A 137 -3.51 -4.65 2.41
N GLU A 138 -2.47 -3.93 2.06
CA GLU A 138 -2.26 -2.56 2.50
C GLU A 138 -1.48 -1.78 1.43
N PRO A 139 -2.06 -0.76 0.78
CA PRO A 139 -1.38 -0.02 -0.27
C PRO A 139 -0.11 0.72 0.17
N THR A 140 -0.01 1.12 1.43
CA THR A 140 1.17 1.82 1.98
C THR A 140 2.45 1.01 1.75
N ILE A 141 2.43 -0.33 1.83
CA ILE A 141 3.66 -1.14 1.76
C ILE A 141 4.24 -1.26 0.36
N PHE A 142 3.41 -1.12 -0.69
CA PHE A 142 3.83 -1.05 -2.10
C PHE A 142 3.81 0.39 -2.62
N TYR A 143 4.15 1.35 -1.75
CA TYR A 143 4.09 2.79 -1.97
C TYR A 143 4.61 3.23 -3.34
N GLU A 144 5.81 2.81 -3.72
CA GLU A 144 6.46 3.24 -4.97
C GLU A 144 5.66 2.79 -6.19
N TYR A 145 5.18 1.55 -6.16
CA TYR A 145 4.37 0.97 -7.23
C TYR A 145 3.00 1.65 -7.35
N MET A 146 2.35 1.92 -6.21
CA MET A 146 1.13 2.72 -6.17
C MET A 146 1.36 4.14 -6.70
N LEU A 147 2.39 4.84 -6.24
CA LEU A 147 2.65 6.23 -6.60
C LEU A 147 2.93 6.40 -8.09
N ASP A 148 3.76 5.53 -8.67
CA ASP A 148 4.09 5.58 -10.09
C ASP A 148 2.85 5.24 -10.95
N THR A 149 2.08 4.24 -10.55
CA THR A 149 0.80 3.91 -11.21
C THR A 149 -0.17 5.08 -11.11
N ALA A 150 -0.28 5.73 -9.96
CA ALA A 150 -1.21 6.83 -9.75
C ALA A 150 -0.88 8.06 -10.60
N LYS A 151 0.41 8.37 -10.75
CA LYS A 151 0.89 9.42 -11.66
C LYS A 151 0.50 9.15 -13.11
N LEU A 152 0.65 7.90 -13.57
CA LEU A 152 0.28 7.52 -14.93
C LEU A 152 -1.24 7.49 -15.11
N ALA A 153 -2.00 7.01 -14.13
CA ALA A 153 -3.46 6.99 -14.14
C ALA A 153 -4.02 8.41 -14.31
N LYS A 154 -3.49 9.37 -13.52
CA LYS A 154 -3.88 10.78 -13.63
C LYS A 154 -3.62 11.36 -15.02
N LYS A 155 -2.45 11.09 -15.60
CA LYS A 155 -2.14 11.50 -17.00
C LYS A 155 -3.08 10.85 -18.03
N ALA A 156 -3.58 9.66 -17.73
CA ALA A 156 -4.47 8.91 -18.59
C ALA A 156 -5.97 9.22 -18.36
N GLY A 157 -6.31 10.12 -17.43
CA GLY A 157 -7.69 10.45 -17.08
C GLY A 157 -8.41 9.36 -16.27
N ILE A 158 -7.68 8.47 -15.62
CA ILE A 158 -8.20 7.39 -14.76
C ILE A 158 -8.09 7.85 -13.31
N ARG A 159 -9.18 7.70 -12.55
CA ARG A 159 -9.24 8.11 -11.13
C ARG A 159 -8.49 7.13 -10.24
N ASN A 160 -7.83 7.62 -9.20
CA ASN A 160 -7.12 6.79 -8.23
C ASN A 160 -7.90 6.67 -6.92
N VAL A 161 -8.00 5.45 -6.42
CA VAL A 161 -8.69 5.09 -5.17
C VAL A 161 -7.73 4.36 -4.25
N MET A 162 -7.66 4.77 -2.99
CA MET A 162 -6.89 4.08 -1.96
C MET A 162 -7.84 3.47 -0.92
N HIS A 163 -7.83 2.15 -0.75
CA HIS A 163 -8.50 1.50 0.39
C HIS A 163 -7.43 0.93 1.31
N SER A 164 -7.28 1.53 2.50
CA SER A 164 -6.11 1.36 3.37
C SER A 164 -6.51 1.27 4.84
N CYS A 165 -5.66 0.65 5.67
CA CYS A 165 -5.73 0.78 7.12
C CYS A 165 -5.21 2.13 7.65
N GLY A 166 -4.70 3.00 6.78
CA GLY A 166 -4.26 4.35 7.12
C GLY A 166 -2.97 4.42 7.95
N TYR A 167 -2.21 3.33 8.03
CA TYR A 167 -0.99 3.28 8.85
C TYR A 167 0.23 3.77 8.07
N ILE A 168 0.30 5.09 7.83
CA ILE A 168 1.32 5.77 7.02
C ILE A 168 1.79 7.04 7.73
N ASN A 169 3.06 7.43 7.55
CA ASN A 169 3.56 8.67 8.15
C ASN A 169 3.07 9.91 7.35
N PRO A 170 2.99 11.10 7.98
CA PRO A 170 2.40 12.29 7.34
C PRO A 170 3.09 12.73 6.04
N GLU A 171 4.42 12.71 5.97
CA GLU A 171 5.17 13.13 4.79
C GLU A 171 4.88 12.25 3.55
N PRO A 172 5.02 10.91 3.60
CA PRO A 172 4.67 10.05 2.47
C PRO A 172 3.19 10.13 2.10
N LEU A 173 2.29 10.29 3.09
CA LEU A 173 0.87 10.48 2.84
C LEU A 173 0.60 11.74 2.02
N LYS A 174 1.17 12.89 2.41
CA LYS A 174 0.99 14.16 1.67
C LYS A 174 1.52 14.12 0.24
N GLU A 175 2.63 13.42 -0.02
CA GLU A 175 3.08 13.22 -1.41
C GLU A 175 2.08 12.37 -2.21
N LEU A 176 1.55 11.31 -1.60
CA LEU A 176 0.62 10.39 -2.25
C LEU A 176 -0.71 11.05 -2.58
N LEU A 177 -1.29 11.82 -1.64
CA LEU A 177 -2.61 12.43 -1.79
C LEU A 177 -2.71 13.41 -2.96
N LYS A 178 -1.59 13.97 -3.44
CA LYS A 178 -1.54 14.78 -4.69
C LYS A 178 -2.05 14.03 -5.93
N TYR A 179 -2.09 12.69 -5.87
CA TYR A 179 -2.46 11.82 -6.96
C TYR A 179 -3.69 10.96 -6.68
N MET A 180 -4.24 11.00 -5.45
CA MET A 180 -5.46 10.26 -5.09
C MET A 180 -6.70 11.11 -5.35
N ASP A 181 -7.76 10.47 -5.83
CA ASP A 181 -9.07 11.11 -6.01
C ASP A 181 -10.03 10.74 -4.88
N ALA A 182 -9.95 9.49 -4.39
CA ALA A 182 -10.69 9.04 -3.22
C ALA A 182 -9.86 8.11 -2.33
N ALA A 183 -10.22 8.08 -1.05
CA ALA A 183 -9.69 7.16 -0.08
C ALA A 183 -10.81 6.62 0.81
N ASN A 184 -10.73 5.34 1.15
CA ASN A 184 -11.43 4.75 2.28
C ASN A 184 -10.37 4.27 3.27
N VAL A 185 -10.43 4.78 4.51
CA VAL A 185 -9.48 4.45 5.56
C VAL A 185 -10.21 3.69 6.66
N ASP A 186 -9.86 2.42 6.86
CA ASP A 186 -10.51 1.57 7.84
C ASP A 186 -10.18 2.05 9.27
N LEU A 187 -11.13 2.72 9.92
CA LEU A 187 -11.10 2.96 11.36
C LEU A 187 -11.58 1.69 12.08
N LYS A 188 -10.64 0.80 12.40
CA LYS A 188 -10.94 -0.57 12.88
C LYS A 188 -11.48 -0.64 14.32
N GLY A 189 -11.28 0.42 15.10
CA GLY A 189 -11.73 0.53 16.49
C GLY A 189 -11.54 1.96 17.02
N PHE A 190 -11.99 2.21 18.24
CA PHE A 190 -11.99 3.55 18.85
C PHE A 190 -11.11 3.66 20.11
N SER A 191 -10.29 2.65 20.42
CA SER A 191 -9.34 2.67 21.54
C SER A 191 -7.94 2.23 21.11
N GLU A 192 -6.93 2.73 21.81
CA GLU A 192 -5.54 2.26 21.64
C GLU A 192 -5.41 0.79 22.01
N GLU A 193 -6.09 0.33 23.06
CA GLU A 193 -6.12 -1.07 23.48
C GLU A 193 -6.61 -2.00 22.37
N TYR A 194 -7.72 -1.64 21.68
CA TYR A 194 -8.20 -2.42 20.53
C TYR A 194 -7.14 -2.48 19.41
N TYR A 195 -6.49 -1.36 19.10
CA TYR A 195 -5.45 -1.34 18.07
C TYR A 195 -4.22 -2.18 18.45
N GLN A 196 -3.82 -2.16 19.72
CA GLN A 196 -2.68 -2.92 20.22
C GLN A 196 -2.97 -4.42 20.22
N GLU A 197 -4.14 -4.85 20.71
CA GLU A 197 -4.49 -6.26 20.86
C GLU A 197 -4.97 -6.88 19.54
N MET A 198 -5.80 -6.17 18.78
CA MET A 198 -6.49 -6.73 17.63
C MET A 198 -5.79 -6.46 16.31
N CYS A 199 -5.05 -5.35 16.21
CA CYS A 199 -4.35 -4.92 14.99
C CYS A 199 -2.82 -4.98 15.09
N PHE A 200 -2.30 -5.11 16.32
CA PHE A 200 -0.89 -4.91 16.68
C PHE A 200 -0.32 -3.58 16.17
N GLY A 201 -1.14 -2.54 16.19
CA GLY A 201 -0.80 -1.18 15.76
C GLY A 201 -1.14 -0.14 16.82
N ARG A 202 -1.30 1.11 16.39
CA ARG A 202 -1.72 2.24 17.22
C ARG A 202 -2.88 2.97 16.55
N LEU A 203 -3.82 3.49 17.34
CA LEU A 203 -4.97 4.22 16.83
C LEU A 203 -4.59 5.62 16.32
N GLU A 204 -3.77 6.35 17.09
CA GLU A 204 -3.42 7.74 16.78
C GLU A 204 -2.92 7.96 15.34
N PRO A 205 -2.02 7.13 14.77
CA PRO A 205 -1.58 7.34 13.39
C PRO A 205 -2.70 7.23 12.36
N VAL A 206 -3.69 6.35 12.59
CA VAL A 206 -4.84 6.20 11.69
C VAL A 206 -5.76 7.43 11.77
N LEU A 207 -5.97 7.97 12.97
CA LEU A 207 -6.72 9.22 13.15
C LEU A 207 -6.01 10.40 12.46
N THR A 208 -4.68 10.47 12.56
CA THR A 208 -3.88 11.49 11.87
C THR A 208 -3.97 11.35 10.35
N THR A 209 -3.97 10.12 9.81
CA THR A 209 -4.23 9.88 8.39
C THR A 209 -5.61 10.37 7.96
N LEU A 210 -6.68 10.01 8.68
CA LEU A 210 -8.05 10.46 8.38
C LEU A 210 -8.16 11.98 8.31
N LYS A 211 -7.58 12.69 9.29
CA LYS A 211 -7.54 14.17 9.31
C LYS A 211 -6.78 14.72 8.11
N THR A 212 -5.59 14.18 7.83
CA THR A 212 -4.75 14.63 6.72
C THR A 212 -5.46 14.43 5.36
N VAL A 213 -6.11 13.28 5.14
CA VAL A 213 -6.87 13.03 3.90
C VAL A 213 -7.98 14.08 3.72
N LYS A 214 -8.70 14.38 4.79
CA LYS A 214 -9.76 15.40 4.78
C LYS A 214 -9.22 16.81 4.51
N GLU A 215 -8.09 17.17 5.13
CA GLU A 215 -7.42 18.46 4.97
C GLU A 215 -6.88 18.68 3.56
N GLU A 216 -6.34 17.65 2.92
CA GLU A 216 -5.80 17.70 1.54
C GLU A 216 -6.91 17.65 0.47
N GLY A 217 -8.19 17.56 0.87
CA GLY A 217 -9.34 17.66 -0.03
C GLY A 217 -9.60 16.42 -0.88
N VAL A 218 -9.01 15.27 -0.53
CA VAL A 218 -9.31 13.98 -1.18
C VAL A 218 -10.68 13.49 -0.71
N TRP A 219 -11.45 12.86 -1.60
CA TRP A 219 -12.74 12.30 -1.25
C TRP A 219 -12.57 11.19 -0.20
N LEU A 220 -13.17 11.34 0.98
CA LEU A 220 -13.04 10.41 2.09
C LEU A 220 -14.42 9.88 2.46
N GLU A 221 -14.57 8.55 2.46
CA GLU A 221 -15.70 7.81 3.03
C GLU A 221 -15.21 6.81 4.08
#